data_AF-A0A3B0SCB1-F1
#
_entry.id   AF-A0A3B0SCB1-F1
#
_cell.length_a   1.000
_cell.length_b   1.000
_cell.length_c   1.000
_cell.angle_alpha   90.00
_cell.angle_beta   90.00
_cell.angle_gamma   90.00
#
_symmetry.space_group_name_H-M   'P 1'
#
loop_
_entity.id
_entity.type
_entity.pdbx_description
1 polymer ?
#
loop_
_entity_poly.entity_id
_entity_poly.type
_entity_poly.pdbx_seq_one_letter_code
_entity_poly.pdbx_strand_id
1 'polypeptide(L)'
;MCIPGGFGVDDAINDAALMDFVKREGARAKYVTSVCTGAFVLGAAGLLKGKRATTHWAFHAALEEVGAIPVRERVVRDGDIFTGGGVTAGIDFAFTLAAEIAGEAFASSLQLGIEYDPAPPFQAGSPGKAPAEVLKLVEAFYAPPLEAFRAALARSMDNP
;
A
#
# COMPACT_ATOMS: atom_id res chain seq x y z
N MET A 1 12.42 4.42 3.76
CA MET A 1 11.68 5.17 2.72
C MET A 1 10.21 4.81 2.84
N CYS A 2 9.29 5.77 2.67
CA CYS A 2 7.85 5.53 2.70
C CYS A 2 7.17 6.17 1.49
N ILE A 3 6.43 5.38 0.72
CA ILE A 3 5.68 5.83 -0.45
C ILE A 3 4.18 5.82 -0.16
N PRO A 4 3.52 6.99 -0.12
CA PRO A 4 2.07 7.04 0.05
C PRO A 4 1.34 6.61 -1.23
N GLY A 5 0.06 6.29 -1.09
CA GLY A 5 -0.84 6.12 -2.22
C GLY A 5 -1.62 7.39 -2.55
N GLY A 6 -2.67 7.22 -3.35
CA GLY A 6 -3.51 8.29 -3.86
C GLY A 6 -3.89 8.02 -5.31
N PHE A 7 -4.75 8.86 -5.87
CA PHE A 7 -5.15 8.74 -7.27
C PHE A 7 -4.01 9.06 -8.22
N GLY A 8 -3.15 10.03 -7.92
CA GLY A 8 -1.99 10.39 -8.76
C GLY A 8 -0.87 9.36 -8.84
N VAL A 9 -1.09 8.12 -8.37
CA VAL A 9 -0.14 7.02 -8.55
C VAL A 9 -0.06 6.59 -10.02
N ASP A 10 -1.14 6.75 -10.78
CA ASP A 10 -1.17 6.51 -12.23
C ASP A 10 -0.17 7.36 -13.01
N ASP A 11 -0.04 8.65 -12.67
CA ASP A 11 0.99 9.53 -13.22
C ASP A 11 2.37 9.18 -12.65
N ALA A 12 2.46 8.95 -11.33
CA ALA A 12 3.73 8.72 -10.64
C ALA A 12 4.50 7.50 -11.18
N ILE A 13 3.84 6.39 -11.48
CA ILE A 13 4.50 5.18 -12.02
C ILE A 13 5.04 5.36 -13.44
N ASN A 14 4.64 6.43 -14.14
CA ASN A 14 5.13 6.78 -15.47
C ASN A 14 6.15 7.93 -15.44
N ASP A 15 6.48 8.47 -14.26
CA ASP A 15 7.55 9.44 -14.09
C ASP A 15 8.89 8.70 -13.91
N ALA A 16 9.69 8.68 -14.97
CA ALA A 16 10.99 8.00 -14.99
C ALA A 16 11.97 8.55 -13.93
N ALA A 17 11.98 9.86 -13.70
CA ALA A 17 12.87 10.45 -12.70
C ALA A 17 12.47 10.04 -11.28
N LEU A 18 11.17 9.93 -11.02
CA LEU A 18 10.65 9.41 -9.77
C LEU A 18 10.97 7.91 -9.60
N MET A 19 10.79 7.09 -10.63
CA MET A 19 11.10 5.66 -10.55
C MET A 19 12.59 5.42 -10.28
N ASP A 20 13.48 6.16 -10.94
CA ASP A 20 14.91 6.10 -10.70
C ASP A 20 15.28 6.52 -9.28
N PHE A 21 14.64 7.58 -8.76
CA PHE A 21 14.80 8.00 -7.37
C PHE A 21 14.36 6.90 -6.41
N VAL A 22 13.16 6.36 -6.56
CA VAL A 22 12.60 5.33 -5.68
C VAL A 22 13.46 4.06 -5.70
N LYS A 23 13.91 3.62 -6.87
CA LYS A 23 14.80 2.47 -7.02
C LYS A 23 16.12 2.68 -6.30
N ARG A 24 16.75 3.85 -6.48
CA ARG A 24 18.04 4.17 -5.85
C ARG A 24 17.94 4.29 -4.33
N GLU A 25 16.95 5.03 -3.83
CA GLU A 25 16.78 5.21 -2.39
C GLU A 25 16.27 3.93 -1.72
N GLY A 26 15.42 3.17 -2.42
CA GLY A 26 14.96 1.85 -1.98
C GLY A 26 16.10 0.86 -1.76
N ALA A 27 17.08 0.81 -2.67
CA ALA A 27 18.24 -0.06 -2.54
C ALA A 27 19.16 0.26 -1.34
N ARG A 28 19.03 1.46 -0.76
CA ARG A 28 19.86 1.93 0.37
C ARG A 28 19.08 2.02 1.68
N ALA A 29 17.75 1.97 1.62
CA ALA A 29 16.91 2.13 2.78
C ALA A 29 16.96 0.87 3.65
N LYS A 30 17.08 1.05 4.97
CA LYS A 30 16.93 -0.05 5.93
C LYS A 30 15.52 -0.66 5.92
N TYR A 31 14.52 0.15 5.61
CA TYR A 31 13.14 -0.28 5.44
C TYR A 31 12.54 0.41 4.22
N VAL A 32 11.94 -0.39 3.34
CA VAL A 32 11.21 0.07 2.15
C VAL A 32 9.73 -0.11 2.42
N THR A 33 8.99 0.99 2.45
CA THR A 33 7.60 0.95 2.93
C THR A 33 6.64 1.66 2.00
N SER A 34 5.38 1.23 1.99
CA SER A 34 4.30 1.94 1.33
C SER A 34 2.97 1.77 2.05
N VAL A 35 2.04 2.67 1.73
CA VAL A 35 0.64 2.58 2.19
C VAL A 35 -0.27 2.74 0.98
N CYS A 36 -1.38 2.01 0.96
CA CYS A 36 -2.40 2.13 -0.09
C CYS A 36 -1.80 1.82 -1.48
N THR A 37 -2.18 2.55 -2.51
CA THR A 37 -1.66 2.38 -3.88
C THR A 37 -0.18 2.71 -4.03
N GLY A 38 0.51 3.23 -3.00
CA GLY A 38 1.96 3.47 -3.04
C GLY A 38 2.78 2.19 -3.27
N ALA A 39 2.21 1.01 -3.01
CA ALA A 39 2.82 -0.27 -3.37
C ALA A 39 3.11 -0.38 -4.87
N PHE A 40 2.32 0.26 -5.74
CA PHE A 40 2.55 0.22 -7.19
C PHE A 40 3.75 1.04 -7.63
N VAL A 41 4.07 2.13 -6.93
CA VAL A 41 5.31 2.88 -7.15
C VAL A 41 6.53 2.03 -6.79
N LEU A 42 6.47 1.29 -5.67
CA LEU A 42 7.52 0.34 -5.31
C LEU A 42 7.64 -0.79 -6.34
N GLY A 43 6.49 -1.28 -6.81
CA GLY A 43 6.41 -2.35 -7.81
C GLY A 43 6.98 -1.94 -9.17
N ALA A 44 6.56 -0.79 -9.70
CA ALA A 44 7.07 -0.22 -10.95
C ALA A 44 8.57 0.10 -10.87
N ALA A 45 9.07 0.54 -9.71
CA ALA A 45 10.50 0.70 -9.47
C ALA A 45 11.28 -0.64 -9.33
N GLY A 46 10.60 -1.79 -9.44
CA GLY A 46 11.17 -3.14 -9.41
C GLY A 46 11.44 -3.70 -8.01
N LEU A 47 11.00 -3.03 -6.95
CA LEU A 47 11.32 -3.40 -5.56
C LEU A 47 10.42 -4.51 -5.00
N LEU A 48 9.28 -4.80 -5.64
CA LEU A 48 8.32 -5.82 -5.17
C LEU A 48 8.37 -7.15 -5.93
N LYS A 49 9.29 -7.33 -6.88
CA LYS A 49 9.36 -8.55 -7.69
C LYS A 49 9.64 -9.78 -6.81
N GLY A 50 8.70 -10.72 -6.79
CA GLY A 50 8.74 -11.94 -5.97
C GLY A 50 8.51 -11.70 -4.48
N LYS A 51 8.06 -10.52 -4.07
CA LYS A 51 7.84 -10.13 -2.67
C LYS A 51 6.38 -10.16 -2.29
N ARG A 52 6.07 -10.59 -1.07
CA ARG A 52 4.73 -10.48 -0.50
C ARG A 52 4.39 -9.02 -0.26
N ALA A 53 3.23 -8.58 -0.76
CA ALA A 53 2.77 -7.20 -0.59
C ALA A 53 1.25 -7.10 -0.49
N THR A 54 0.78 -6.02 0.12
CA THR A 54 -0.62 -5.58 0.11
C THR A 54 -0.73 -4.15 -0.44
N THR A 55 -1.95 -3.70 -0.71
CA THR A 55 -2.27 -2.38 -1.26
C THR A 55 -3.73 -2.03 -0.92
N HIS A 56 -4.26 -0.95 -1.47
CA HIS A 56 -5.69 -0.65 -1.38
C HIS A 56 -6.54 -1.76 -1.96
N TRP A 57 -7.63 -2.14 -1.28
CA TRP A 57 -8.46 -3.30 -1.66
C TRP A 57 -8.97 -3.25 -3.10
N ALA A 58 -9.37 -2.06 -3.57
CA ALA A 58 -9.91 -1.88 -4.93
C ALA A 58 -8.86 -2.13 -6.04
N PHE A 59 -7.58 -2.01 -5.70
CA PHE A 59 -6.47 -2.17 -6.64
C PHE A 59 -5.72 -3.49 -6.42
N HIS A 60 -6.11 -4.30 -5.44
CA HIS A 60 -5.34 -5.45 -4.95
C HIS A 60 -4.99 -6.47 -6.03
N ALA A 61 -5.91 -6.72 -6.97
CA ALA A 61 -5.70 -7.65 -8.07
C ALA A 61 -4.57 -7.25 -9.02
N ALA A 62 -4.21 -5.97 -9.10
CA ALA A 62 -3.14 -5.50 -9.99
C ALA A 62 -1.72 -5.72 -9.43
N LEU A 63 -1.58 -6.16 -8.17
CA LEU A 63 -0.24 -6.38 -7.57
C LEU A 63 0.59 -7.43 -8.32
N GLU A 64 -0.05 -8.42 -8.92
CA GLU A 64 0.65 -9.43 -9.73
C GLU A 64 1.30 -8.82 -10.98
N GLU A 65 0.72 -7.74 -11.52
CA GLU A 65 1.20 -7.04 -12.72
C GLU A 65 2.57 -6.37 -12.49
N VAL A 66 2.87 -6.00 -11.23
CA VAL A 66 4.19 -5.49 -10.81
C VAL A 66 5.11 -6.58 -10.25
N GLY A 67 4.74 -7.85 -10.43
CA GLY A 67 5.52 -9.01 -9.99
C GLY A 67 5.49 -9.28 -8.48
N ALA A 68 4.61 -8.63 -7.72
CA ALA A 68 4.43 -8.92 -6.30
C ALA A 68 3.57 -10.18 -6.09
N ILE A 69 3.71 -10.80 -4.92
CA ILE A 69 2.83 -11.87 -4.44
C ILE A 69 1.73 -11.20 -3.58
N PRO A 70 0.48 -11.09 -4.06
CA PRO A 70 -0.56 -10.35 -3.35
C PRO A 70 -0.98 -11.08 -2.07
N VAL A 71 -1.01 -10.36 -0.95
CA VAL A 71 -1.47 -10.88 0.34
C VAL A 71 -2.58 -9.98 0.88
N ARG A 72 -3.70 -10.57 1.30
CA ARG A 72 -4.87 -9.85 1.85
C ARG A 72 -4.77 -9.71 3.36
N GLU A 73 -3.78 -8.93 3.79
CA GLU A 73 -3.59 -8.53 5.18
C GLU A 73 -3.55 -7.01 5.28
N ARG A 74 -3.80 -6.48 6.49
CA ARG A 74 -3.82 -5.03 6.74
C ARG A 74 -2.42 -4.42 6.64
N VAL A 75 -1.42 -5.16 7.11
CA VAL A 75 0.02 -4.86 7.00
C VAL A 75 0.70 -6.15 6.60
N VAL A 76 1.56 -6.11 5.59
CA VAL A 76 2.36 -7.25 5.12
C VAL A 76 3.82 -6.90 5.27
N ARG A 77 4.57 -7.82 5.87
CA ARG A 77 6.03 -7.77 5.98
C ARG A 77 6.67 -8.89 5.15
N ASP A 78 7.66 -8.52 4.34
CA ASP A 78 8.56 -9.44 3.63
C ASP A 78 10.00 -8.93 3.78
N GLY A 79 10.73 -9.47 4.76
CA GLY A 79 12.06 -8.98 5.12
C GLY A 79 12.03 -7.55 5.64
N ASP A 80 12.67 -6.65 4.89
CA ASP A 80 12.77 -5.20 5.11
C ASP A 80 11.67 -4.39 4.39
N ILE A 81 10.81 -5.06 3.63
CA ILE A 81 9.67 -4.45 2.93
C ILE A 81 8.42 -4.53 3.79
N PHE A 82 7.78 -3.39 4.02
CA PHE A 82 6.49 -3.29 4.73
C PHE A 82 5.47 -2.58 3.86
N THR A 83 4.36 -3.24 3.57
CA THR A 83 3.25 -2.62 2.81
C THR A 83 2.00 -2.59 3.67
N GLY A 84 1.37 -1.42 3.73
CA GLY A 84 0.08 -1.20 4.38
C GLY A 84 -1.04 -1.19 3.36
N GLY A 85 -2.20 -1.73 3.74
CA GLY A 85 -3.41 -1.73 2.92
C GLY A 85 -3.99 -0.32 2.73
N GLY A 86 -5.32 -0.22 2.63
CA GLY A 86 -5.98 1.06 2.34
C GLY A 86 -5.84 2.11 3.44
N VAL A 87 -5.46 3.33 3.04
CA VAL A 87 -5.58 4.62 3.76
C VAL A 87 -5.19 4.57 5.25
N THR A 88 -6.11 4.19 6.13
CA THR A 88 -5.90 4.15 7.58
C THR A 88 -4.99 3.01 8.04
N ALA A 89 -4.75 2.01 7.18
CA ALA A 89 -3.73 0.99 7.44
C ALA A 89 -2.35 1.61 7.69
N GLY A 90 -2.14 2.86 7.26
CA GLY A 90 -0.95 3.63 7.55
C GLY A 90 -0.63 3.78 9.05
N ILE A 91 -1.64 3.82 9.91
CA ILE A 91 -1.43 3.98 11.35
C ILE A 91 -0.92 2.66 11.95
N ASP A 92 -1.56 1.54 11.62
CA ASP A 92 -1.16 0.21 12.10
C ASP A 92 0.19 -0.25 11.53
N PHE A 93 0.49 0.11 10.28
CA PHE A 93 1.81 -0.10 9.69
C PHE A 93 2.89 0.61 10.53
N ALA A 94 2.64 1.85 10.95
CA ALA A 94 3.61 2.64 11.70
C ALA A 94 3.91 1.99 13.06
N PHE A 95 2.92 1.45 13.76
CA PHE A 95 3.15 0.70 15.01
C PHE A 95 3.90 -0.61 14.77
N THR A 96 3.55 -1.33 13.70
CA THR A 96 4.26 -2.57 13.33
C THR A 96 5.74 -2.30 13.05
N LEU A 97 6.04 -1.22 12.32
CA LEU A 97 7.41 -0.80 12.04
C LEU A 97 8.12 -0.26 13.28
N ALA A 98 7.43 0.50 14.14
CA ALA A 98 7.99 0.99 15.40
C ALA A 98 8.41 -0.17 16.31
N ALA A 99 7.61 -1.24 16.38
CA ALA A 99 7.94 -2.44 17.14
C ALA A 99 9.18 -3.14 16.57
N GLU A 100 9.30 -3.21 15.24
CA GLU A 100 10.50 -3.74 14.58
C GLU A 100 11.76 -2.90 14.88
N ILE A 101 11.63 -1.57 14.98
CA ILE A 101 12.76 -0.67 15.16
C ILE A 101 13.20 -0.59 16.63
N ALA A 102 12.25 -0.53 17.56
CA ALA A 102 12.49 -0.12 18.95
C ALA A 102 11.85 -1.06 19.99
N GLY A 103 11.25 -2.17 19.55
CA GLY A 103 10.60 -3.14 20.42
C GLY A 103 9.15 -2.79 20.75
N GLU A 104 8.41 -3.82 21.18
CA GLU A 104 6.97 -3.75 21.44
C GLU A 104 6.60 -2.70 22.49
N ALA A 105 7.33 -2.62 23.59
CA ALA A 105 7.04 -1.67 24.67
C ALA A 105 7.06 -0.22 24.18
N PHE A 106 8.02 0.13 23.31
CA PHE A 106 8.07 1.48 22.74
C PHE A 106 6.90 1.72 21.78
N ALA A 107 6.60 0.77 20.89
CA ALA A 107 5.46 0.88 19.98
C ALA A 107 4.13 1.03 20.74
N SER A 108 3.91 0.25 21.80
CA SER A 108 2.73 0.37 22.68
C SER A 108 2.67 1.71 23.39
N SER A 109 3.81 2.27 23.80
CA SER A 109 3.85 3.62 24.40
C SER A 109 3.43 4.71 23.40
N LEU A 110 3.82 4.58 22.12
CA LEU A 110 3.35 5.50 21.07
C LEU A 110 1.85 5.37 20.85
N GLN A 111 1.33 4.14 20.83
CA GLN A 111 -0.10 3.89 20.69
C GLN A 111 -0.90 4.53 21.81
N LEU A 112 -0.47 4.33 23.05
CA LEU A 112 -1.08 4.96 24.23
C LEU A 112 -0.92 6.50 24.20
N GLY A 113 0.26 7.00 23.81
CA GLY A 113 0.56 8.42 23.82
C GLY A 113 -0.28 9.26 22.86
N ILE A 114 -0.78 8.66 21.77
CA ILE A 114 -1.71 9.32 20.85
C ILE A 114 -3.17 8.87 21.01
N GLU A 115 -3.45 8.05 22.03
CA GLU A 115 -4.77 7.47 22.29
C GLU A 115 -5.36 6.75 21.06
N TYR A 116 -4.53 5.94 20.39
CA TYR A 116 -5.01 5.14 19.25
C TYR A 116 -5.79 3.91 19.73
N ASP A 117 -7.05 4.15 20.07
CA ASP A 117 -8.07 3.17 20.44
C ASP A 117 -9.29 3.30 19.51
N PRO A 118 -9.21 2.80 18.26
CA PRO A 118 -10.26 3.02 17.28
C PRO A 118 -11.55 2.26 17.63
N ALA A 119 -12.67 2.98 17.70
CA ALA A 119 -14.02 2.43 17.85
C ALA A 119 -14.92 2.78 16.64
N PRO A 120 -14.75 2.12 15.47
CA PRO A 120 -15.54 2.44 14.28
C PRO A 120 -17.05 2.23 14.53
N PRO A 121 -17.92 3.22 14.23
CA PRO A 121 -19.36 3.10 14.43
C PRO A 121 -20.04 2.17 13.41
N PHE A 122 -19.32 1.74 12.37
CA PHE A 122 -19.83 0.87 11.31
C PHE A 122 -18.82 -0.25 11.00
N GLN A 123 -19.32 -1.42 10.61
CA GLN A 123 -18.50 -2.57 10.22
C GLN A 123 -18.25 -2.65 8.71
N ALA A 124 -18.06 -1.52 8.03
CA ALA A 124 -17.92 -1.44 6.57
C ALA A 124 -16.48 -1.20 6.08
N GLY A 125 -15.47 -1.33 6.95
CA GLY A 125 -14.07 -1.00 6.65
C GLY A 125 -13.33 -1.96 5.71
N SER A 126 -13.97 -3.03 5.23
CA SER A 126 -13.38 -4.00 4.30
C SER A 126 -14.46 -4.63 3.41
N PRO A 127 -14.16 -5.00 2.15
CA PRO A 127 -15.14 -5.59 1.24
C PRO A 127 -15.85 -6.83 1.80
N GLY A 128 -15.14 -7.68 2.56
CA GLY A 128 -15.72 -8.87 3.17
C GLY A 128 -16.62 -8.63 4.39
N LYS A 129 -16.75 -7.39 4.87
CA LYS A 129 -17.59 -7.01 6.02
C LYS A 129 -18.68 -5.99 5.66
N ALA A 130 -18.47 -5.20 4.61
CA ALA A 130 -19.42 -4.18 4.18
C ALA A 130 -20.72 -4.81 3.66
N PRO A 131 -21.89 -4.18 3.89
CA PRO A 131 -23.13 -4.54 3.20
C PRO A 131 -22.96 -4.50 1.68
N ALA A 132 -23.62 -5.39 0.96
CA ALA A 132 -23.43 -5.57 -0.48
C ALA A 132 -23.74 -4.31 -1.28
N GLU A 133 -24.77 -3.56 -0.87
CA GLU A 133 -25.17 -2.29 -1.46
C GLU A 133 -24.12 -1.19 -1.25
N VAL A 134 -23.47 -1.17 -0.09
CA VAL A 134 -22.37 -0.23 0.21
C VAL A 134 -21.15 -0.59 -0.61
N LEU A 135 -20.81 -1.89 -0.69
CA LEU A 135 -19.71 -2.36 -1.53
C LEU A 135 -19.93 -1.96 -2.99
N LYS A 136 -21.11 -2.23 -3.55
CA LYS A 136 -21.46 -1.90 -4.94
C LYS A 136 -21.38 -0.39 -5.21
N LEU A 137 -21.83 0.44 -4.27
CA LEU A 137 -21.72 1.90 -4.38
C LEU A 137 -20.26 2.34 -4.48
N VAL A 138 -19.39 1.80 -3.63
CA VAL A 138 -17.98 2.17 -3.59
C VAL A 138 -17.19 1.57 -4.76
N GLU A 139 -17.52 0.36 -5.21
CA GLU A 139 -16.96 -0.22 -6.43
C GLU A 139 -17.28 0.64 -7.66
N ALA A 140 -18.52 1.13 -7.79
CA ALA A 140 -18.89 2.04 -8.88
C ALA A 140 -18.09 3.35 -8.82
N PHE A 141 -17.78 3.85 -7.63
CA PHE A 141 -16.92 5.03 -7.46
C PHE A 141 -15.47 4.77 -7.89
N TYR A 142 -14.90 3.60 -7.56
CA TYR A 142 -13.52 3.25 -7.93
C TYR A 142 -13.35 2.72 -9.35
N ALA A 143 -14.42 2.33 -10.05
CA ALA A 143 -14.31 1.71 -11.37
C ALA A 143 -13.58 2.61 -12.40
N PRO A 144 -13.93 3.90 -12.60
CA PRO A 144 -13.21 4.74 -13.56
C PRO A 144 -11.74 5.00 -13.16
N PRO A 145 -11.42 5.35 -11.89
CA PRO A 145 -10.01 5.47 -11.47
C PRO A 145 -9.21 4.17 -11.61
N LEU A 146 -9.82 3.01 -11.36
CA LEU A 146 -9.15 1.72 -11.51
C LEU A 146 -8.83 1.41 -12.99
N GLU A 147 -9.74 1.73 -13.90
CA GLU A 147 -9.52 1.58 -15.34
C GLU A 147 -8.37 2.48 -15.83
N ALA A 148 -8.40 3.76 -15.45
CA ALA A 148 -7.33 4.71 -15.76
C ALA A 148 -5.97 4.25 -15.20
N PHE A 149 -5.96 3.81 -13.94
CA PHE A 149 -4.77 3.28 -13.29
C PHE A 149 -4.22 2.04 -14.01
N ARG A 150 -5.06 1.07 -14.39
CA ARG A 150 -4.60 -0.12 -15.12
C ARG A 150 -4.00 0.23 -16.48
N ALA A 151 -4.62 1.18 -17.20
CA ALA A 151 -4.05 1.67 -18.45
C ALA A 151 -2.69 2.35 -18.23
N ALA A 152 -2.53 3.09 -17.14
CA ALA A 152 -1.26 3.70 -16.76
C ALA A 152 -0.20 2.68 -16.33
N LEU A 153 -0.62 1.64 -15.61
CA LEU A 153 0.26 0.56 -15.17
C LEU A 153 0.79 -0.24 -16.35
N ALA A 154 -0.07 -0.60 -17.31
CA ALA A 154 0.34 -1.29 -18.52
C ALA A 154 1.45 -0.52 -19.27
N ARG A 155 1.28 0.80 -19.45
CA ARG A 155 2.30 1.66 -20.08
C ARG A 155 3.63 1.66 -19.32
N SER A 156 3.57 1.72 -17.99
CA SER A 156 4.75 1.69 -17.13
C SER A 156 5.49 0.35 -17.26
N MET A 157 4.76 -0.77 -17.25
CA MET A 157 5.35 -2.11 -17.33
C MET A 157 5.92 -2.46 -18.70
N ASP A 158 5.40 -1.85 -19.78
CA ASP A 158 5.92 -2.03 -21.15
C ASP A 158 7.20 -1.23 -21.43
N ASN A 159 7.57 -0.28 -20.57
CA ASN A 159 8.75 0.58 -20.72
C ASN A 159 9.60 0.61 -19.43
N PRO A 160 10.23 -0.53 -19.06
CA PRO A 160 10.86 -0.76 -17.76
C PRO A 160 12.21 -0.05 -17.53
#